data_AF-A0A9N8HW49-F1
#
_entry.id   AF-A0A9N8HW49-F1
#
_cell.length_a   1.000
_cell.length_b   1.000
_cell.length_c   1.000
_cell.angle_alpha   90.00
_cell.angle_beta   90.00
_cell.angle_gamma   90.00
#
_symmetry.space_group_name_H-M   'P 1'
#
loop_
_entity.id
_entity.type
_entity.pdbx_description
1 polymer ?
#
loop_
_entity_poly.entity_id
_entity_poly.type
_entity_poly.pdbx_seq_one_letter_code
_entity_poly.pdbx_strand_id
1 'polypeptide(L)'
;MTGSCKLAFWLFFGISAAAFSPKSHVPLNLLKTTTSLKQQKRQEASHHYPHKDFHRAIELAEDPDVVDIDEMLRLADELEKYDECFFENGDEAACEKEKMDREDLAGLLRLQTEVLLREDYLEKANLFKHDVEQARFEETWNDHQQTMDMYSNY
;
A
#
# COMPACT_ATOMS: atom_id res chain seq x y z
N MET A 1 -55.02 -43.89 -32.71
CA MET A 1 -54.96 -42.56 -32.07
C MET A 1 -54.14 -42.75 -30.80
N THR A 2 -52.80 -42.62 -30.89
CA THR A 2 -52.02 -41.43 -30.45
C THR A 2 -52.22 -41.15 -28.95
N GLY A 3 -51.20 -41.11 -28.09
CA GLY A 3 -49.77 -41.06 -28.35
C GLY A 3 -48.94 -41.08 -27.07
N SER A 4 -47.64 -41.25 -27.28
CA SER A 4 -46.57 -41.29 -26.29
C SER A 4 -46.27 -39.90 -25.73
N CYS A 5 -46.20 -39.76 -24.40
CA CYS A 5 -45.58 -38.59 -23.75
C CYS A 5 -44.14 -38.93 -23.37
N LYS A 6 -43.21 -38.25 -24.02
CA LYS A 6 -41.77 -38.26 -23.76
C LYS A 6 -41.47 -37.38 -22.54
N LEU A 7 -40.82 -37.94 -21.52
CA LEU A 7 -40.21 -37.17 -20.44
C LEU A 7 -38.93 -36.51 -20.96
N ALA A 8 -38.93 -35.18 -20.97
CA ALA A 8 -37.81 -34.36 -21.38
C ALA A 8 -36.75 -34.29 -20.28
N PHE A 9 -35.55 -34.73 -20.63
CA PHE A 9 -34.31 -34.63 -19.87
C PHE A 9 -33.90 -33.14 -19.84
N TRP A 10 -34.02 -32.48 -18.69
CA TRP A 10 -33.46 -31.15 -18.51
C TRP A 10 -31.99 -31.27 -18.15
N LEU A 11 -31.13 -30.88 -19.10
CA LEU A 11 -29.72 -30.64 -18.89
C LEU A 11 -29.56 -29.48 -17.91
N PHE A 12 -28.94 -29.74 -16.76
CA PHE A 12 -28.45 -28.68 -15.88
C PHE A 12 -27.35 -27.92 -16.61
N PHE A 13 -27.60 -26.63 -16.82
CA PHE A 13 -26.61 -25.65 -17.24
C PHE A 13 -25.45 -25.64 -16.24
N GLY A 14 -24.25 -25.95 -16.74
CA GLY A 14 -23.01 -25.66 -16.03
C GLY A 14 -22.91 -24.16 -15.78
N ILE A 15 -22.98 -23.76 -14.52
CA ILE A 15 -22.62 -22.41 -14.11
C ILE A 15 -21.10 -22.35 -14.17
N SER A 16 -20.56 -21.94 -15.31
CA SER A 16 -19.16 -21.53 -15.39
C SER A 16 -19.00 -20.29 -14.50
N ALA A 17 -18.39 -20.48 -13.33
CA ALA A 17 -17.84 -19.38 -12.55
C ALA A 17 -16.68 -18.78 -13.35
N ALA A 18 -16.99 -17.79 -14.19
CA ALA A 18 -15.97 -16.91 -14.76
C ALA A 18 -15.40 -16.10 -13.60
N ALA A 19 -14.21 -16.48 -13.15
CA ALA A 19 -13.39 -15.69 -12.25
C ALA A 19 -13.17 -14.32 -12.91
N PHE A 20 -13.91 -13.31 -12.44
CA PHE A 20 -13.56 -11.92 -12.65
C PHE A 20 -12.21 -11.70 -11.98
N SER A 21 -11.13 -11.79 -12.76
CA SER A 21 -9.84 -11.22 -12.40
C SER A 21 -9.93 -9.73 -12.71
N PRO A 22 -10.03 -8.84 -11.71
CA PRO A 22 -9.86 -7.43 -11.97
C PRO A 22 -8.38 -7.21 -12.31
N LYS A 23 -8.04 -7.27 -13.60
CA LYS A 23 -6.87 -6.56 -14.09
C LYS A 23 -7.19 -5.07 -14.03
N SER A 24 -7.04 -4.47 -12.85
CA SER A 24 -6.86 -3.03 -12.75
C SER A 24 -5.48 -2.71 -13.32
N HIS A 25 -5.39 -2.63 -14.64
CA HIS A 25 -4.40 -1.75 -15.24
C HIS A 25 -4.84 -0.32 -14.90
N VAL A 26 -4.47 0.14 -13.72
CA VAL A 26 -4.34 1.57 -13.47
C VAL A 26 -3.14 1.99 -14.30
N PRO A 27 -3.29 2.79 -15.37
CA PRO A 27 -2.13 3.41 -15.96
C PRO A 27 -1.51 4.33 -14.91
N LEU A 28 -0.36 3.93 -14.37
CA LEU A 28 0.62 4.78 -13.69
C LEU A 28 1.14 5.81 -14.71
N ASN A 29 0.26 6.73 -15.10
CA ASN A 29 0.59 7.95 -15.82
C ASN A 29 0.11 9.13 -14.97
N LEU A 30 0.55 9.16 -13.72
CA LEU A 30 0.48 10.34 -12.87
C LEU A 30 1.87 10.54 -12.29
N LEU A 31 2.36 11.78 -12.31
CA LEU A 31 3.73 12.22 -12.03
C LEU A 31 4.76 12.04 -13.15
N LYS A 32 4.51 12.73 -14.27
CA LYS A 32 5.58 13.50 -14.93
C LYS A 32 5.33 14.98 -14.66
N THR A 33 5.58 15.40 -13.43
CA THR A 33 5.66 16.82 -13.06
C THR A 33 7.04 17.10 -12.48
N THR A 34 8.09 16.63 -13.15
CA THR A 34 9.47 17.05 -12.89
C THR A 34 9.74 18.40 -13.56
N THR A 35 9.04 19.43 -13.11
CA THR A 35 9.37 20.81 -13.49
C THR A 35 9.64 21.65 -12.25
N SER A 36 10.94 21.75 -11.97
CA SER A 36 11.59 22.94 -11.41
C SER A 36 11.53 23.18 -9.90
N LEU A 37 11.98 22.23 -9.10
CA LEU A 37 12.37 22.45 -7.69
C LEU A 37 13.74 23.14 -7.51
N LYS A 38 14.43 23.51 -8.60
CA LYS A 38 15.77 24.14 -8.54
C LYS A 38 15.79 25.67 -8.47
N GLN A 39 14.64 26.34 -8.50
CA GLN A 39 14.60 27.81 -8.65
C GLN A 39 14.18 28.60 -7.40
N GLN A 40 14.07 27.97 -6.23
CA GLN A 40 13.62 28.64 -5.01
C GLN A 40 14.79 28.91 -4.03
N LYS A 41 15.88 29.47 -4.56
CA LYS A 41 16.99 29.99 -3.76
C LYS A 41 16.99 31.51 -3.85
N ARG A 42 16.03 32.17 -3.20
CA ARG A 42 16.08 33.57 -2.74
C ARG A 42 14.70 33.99 -2.20
N GLN A 43 14.57 34.06 -0.89
CA GLN A 43 14.27 35.29 -0.15
C GLN A 43 14.22 34.93 1.34
N GLU A 44 15.20 35.45 2.08
CA GLU A 44 15.23 35.39 3.54
C GLU A 44 14.17 36.34 4.11
N ALA A 45 13.62 35.95 5.27
CA ALA A 45 12.79 36.72 6.19
C ALA A 45 11.25 36.56 6.10
N SER A 46 10.77 35.37 6.49
CA SER A 46 9.69 35.30 7.50
C SER A 46 10.07 34.22 8.51
N HIS A 47 10.00 34.57 9.79
CA HIS A 47 10.72 33.90 10.88
C HIS A 47 10.03 32.61 11.40
N HIS A 48 9.09 32.03 10.65
CA HIS A 48 8.34 30.86 11.12
C HIS A 48 7.98 29.81 10.06
N TYR A 49 8.44 29.91 8.80
CA TYR A 49 8.14 28.85 7.83
C TYR A 49 8.92 27.56 8.16
N PRO A 50 8.28 26.39 8.27
CA PRO A 50 8.93 25.11 8.54
C PRO A 50 9.61 24.57 7.26
N HIS A 51 10.44 25.41 6.64
CA HIS A 51 11.16 25.09 5.40
C HIS A 51 11.95 23.79 5.54
N LYS A 52 12.58 23.61 6.71
CA LYS A 52 13.36 22.42 7.01
C LYS A 52 12.48 21.17 7.06
N ASP A 53 11.31 21.28 7.67
CA ASP A 53 10.39 20.15 7.84
C ASP A 53 9.76 19.78 6.50
N PHE A 54 9.46 20.75 5.62
CA PHE A 54 9.00 20.48 4.26
C PHE A 54 10.04 19.75 3.41
N HIS A 55 11.31 20.21 3.40
CA HIS A 55 12.37 19.49 2.68
C HIS A 55 12.64 18.11 3.28
N ARG A 56 12.61 18.00 4.60
CA ARG A 56 12.76 16.71 5.28
C ARG A 56 11.62 15.76 4.91
N ALA A 57 10.38 16.23 4.89
CA ALA A 57 9.24 15.45 4.46
C ALA A 57 9.37 14.95 3.01
N ILE A 58 9.93 15.75 2.10
CA ILE A 58 10.24 15.32 0.73
C ILE A 58 11.30 14.21 0.75
N GLU A 59 12.39 14.38 1.51
CA GLU A 59 13.44 13.35 1.62
C GLU A 59 12.86 12.01 2.10
N LEU A 60 11.99 12.04 3.10
CA LEU A 60 11.35 10.83 3.62
C LEU A 60 10.35 10.22 2.62
N ALA A 61 9.66 11.05 1.84
CA ALA A 61 8.75 10.58 0.81
C ALA A 61 9.49 9.91 -0.36
N GLU A 62 10.71 10.36 -0.68
CA GLU A 62 11.54 9.82 -1.76
C GLU A 62 12.25 8.50 -1.38
N ASP A 63 12.61 8.32 -0.10
CA ASP A 63 13.35 7.14 0.38
C ASP A 63 12.72 6.56 1.67
N PRO A 64 11.70 5.69 1.56
CA PRO A 64 10.97 5.16 2.71
C PRO A 64 11.73 4.09 3.51
N ASP A 65 12.81 3.51 2.96
CA ASP A 65 13.51 2.36 3.56
C ASP A 65 14.39 2.74 4.77
N VAL A 66 14.61 4.05 4.99
CA VAL A 66 15.55 4.58 6.01
C VAL A 66 14.80 5.27 7.16
N VAL A 67 13.48 5.17 7.22
CA VAL A 67 12.67 6.19 7.90
C VAL A 67 12.07 5.73 9.22
N ASP A 68 12.16 6.62 10.21
CA ASP A 68 11.47 6.52 11.50
C ASP A 68 9.98 6.90 11.33
N ILE A 69 9.08 5.96 11.64
CA ILE A 69 7.63 6.14 11.57
C ILE A 69 7.16 7.32 12.41
N ASP A 70 7.76 7.52 13.59
CA ASP A 70 7.38 8.62 14.47
C ASP A 70 7.78 9.97 13.87
N GLU A 71 8.89 10.02 13.12
CA GLU A 71 9.32 11.21 12.39
C GLU A 71 8.34 11.57 11.27
N MET A 72 7.87 10.58 10.49
CA MET A 72 6.90 10.80 9.40
C MET A 72 5.58 11.35 9.90
N LEU A 73 5.04 10.79 10.99
CA LEU A 73 3.79 11.24 11.58
C LEU A 73 3.92 12.65 12.15
N ARG A 74 5.03 12.95 12.84
CA ARG A 74 5.29 14.30 13.37
C ARG A 74 5.38 15.33 12.24
N LEU A 75 6.09 15.02 11.16
CA LEU A 75 6.22 15.93 10.00
C LEU A 75 4.89 16.13 9.29
N ALA A 76 4.08 15.08 9.13
CA ALA A 76 2.73 15.20 8.57
C ALA A 76 1.86 16.16 9.40
N ASP A 77 1.87 16.03 10.73
CA ASP A 77 1.13 16.92 11.63
C ASP A 77 1.66 18.37 11.56
N GLU A 78 2.97 18.57 11.45
CA GLU A 78 3.58 19.90 11.33
C GLU A 78 3.23 20.60 10.01
N LEU A 79 3.18 19.85 8.91
CA LEU A 79 2.81 20.36 7.59
C LEU A 79 1.34 20.78 7.52
N GLU A 80 0.43 19.99 8.10
CA GLU A 80 -1.00 20.30 8.14
C GLU A 80 -1.32 21.49 9.07
N LYS A 81 -0.57 21.64 10.16
CA LYS A 81 -0.80 22.69 11.16
C LYS A 81 -0.36 24.08 10.70
N TYR A 82 0.50 24.17 9.69
CA TYR A 82 1.01 25.44 9.22
C TYR A 82 0.01 26.11 8.26
N ASP A 83 -0.75 27.08 8.79
CA ASP A 83 -1.77 27.82 8.03
C ASP A 83 -1.23 29.04 7.25
N GLU A 84 -0.01 29.49 7.57
CA GLU A 84 0.59 30.63 6.91
C GLU A 84 1.16 30.24 5.52
N CYS A 85 1.41 31.22 4.67
CA CYS A 85 2.02 31.02 3.36
C CYS A 85 3.36 31.73 3.28
N PHE A 86 4.31 31.15 2.56
CA PHE A 86 5.60 31.81 2.35
C PHE A 86 5.44 33.07 1.47
N PHE A 87 4.49 33.05 0.54
CA PHE A 87 4.22 34.14 -0.42
C PHE A 87 3.07 35.06 0.04
N GLU A 88 3.21 35.75 1.18
CA GLU A 88 2.17 36.68 1.67
C GLU A 88 1.94 37.91 0.77
N ASN A 89 2.88 38.27 -0.10
CA ASN A 89 2.92 39.59 -0.74
C ASN A 89 2.53 39.66 -2.24
N GLY A 90 1.73 38.74 -2.80
CA GLY A 90 1.16 39.08 -4.11
C GLY A 90 0.36 38.09 -4.94
N ASP A 91 0.29 36.80 -4.59
CA ASP A 91 -0.49 35.86 -5.39
C ASP A 91 -1.20 34.83 -4.51
N GLU A 92 -2.48 35.06 -4.25
CA GLU A 92 -3.37 34.16 -3.50
C GLU A 92 -3.36 32.75 -4.12
N ALA A 93 -3.25 32.64 -5.45
CA ALA A 93 -3.17 31.36 -6.12
C ALA A 93 -1.87 30.59 -5.81
N ALA A 94 -0.77 31.30 -5.56
CA ALA A 94 0.49 30.68 -5.17
C ALA A 94 0.45 30.17 -3.72
N CYS A 95 -0.20 30.94 -2.82
CA CYS A 95 -0.41 30.55 -1.42
C CYS A 95 -1.32 29.32 -1.30
N GLU A 96 -2.46 29.32 -1.99
CA GLU A 96 -3.36 28.16 -2.01
C GLU A 96 -2.69 26.92 -2.59
N LYS A 97 -1.88 27.09 -3.65
CA LYS A 97 -1.09 25.99 -4.20
C LYS A 97 -0.09 25.44 -3.19
N GLU A 98 0.66 26.31 -2.52
CA GLU A 98 1.61 25.89 -1.48
C GLU A 98 0.91 25.10 -0.37
N LYS A 99 -0.27 25.55 0.07
CA LYS A 99 -1.06 24.85 1.07
C LYS A 99 -1.50 23.46 0.60
N MET A 100 -2.03 23.35 -0.62
CA MET A 100 -2.37 22.05 -1.22
C MET A 100 -1.14 21.13 -1.32
N ASP A 101 0.01 21.66 -1.78
CA ASP A 101 1.24 20.88 -1.90
C ASP A 101 1.70 20.34 -0.53
N ARG A 102 1.52 21.11 0.56
CA ARG A 102 1.82 20.66 1.94
C ARG A 102 0.83 19.60 2.43
N GLU A 103 -0.46 19.78 2.20
CA GLU A 103 -1.51 18.82 2.57
C GLU A 103 -1.34 17.49 1.82
N ASP A 104 -1.03 17.55 0.52
CA ASP A 104 -0.73 16.37 -0.29
C ASP A 104 0.51 15.61 0.23
N LEU A 105 1.56 16.33 0.61
CA LEU A 105 2.78 15.74 1.17
C LEU A 105 2.52 15.10 2.54
N ALA A 106 1.74 15.75 3.41
CA ALA A 106 1.32 15.19 4.69
C ALA A 106 0.49 13.91 4.50
N GLY A 107 -0.46 13.93 3.56
CA GLY A 107 -1.25 12.77 3.18
C GLY A 107 -0.39 11.61 2.68
N LEU A 108 0.64 11.90 1.87
CA LEU A 108 1.58 10.90 1.38
C LEU A 108 2.38 10.25 2.51
N LEU A 109 2.89 11.04 3.46
CA LEU A 109 3.63 10.52 4.62
C LEU A 109 2.76 9.62 5.51
N ARG A 110 1.50 10.01 5.74
CA ARG A 110 0.53 9.18 6.49
C ARG A 110 0.26 7.85 5.79
N LEU A 111 0.08 7.87 4.47
CA LEU A 111 -0.15 6.67 3.67
C LEU A 111 1.05 5.72 3.73
N GLN A 112 2.27 6.24 3.55
CA GLN A 112 3.49 5.44 3.64
C GLN A 112 3.66 4.83 5.04
N THR A 113 3.38 5.61 6.09
CA THR A 113 3.38 5.11 7.47
C THR A 113 2.42 3.94 7.66
N GLU A 114 1.20 4.05 7.11
CA GLU A 114 0.22 2.97 7.21
C GLU A 114 0.69 1.69 6.50
N VAL A 115 1.36 1.82 5.35
CA VAL A 115 1.95 0.67 4.64
C VAL A 115 3.02 0.01 5.51
N LEU A 116 3.97 0.78 6.05
CA LEU A 116 5.05 0.26 6.89
C LEU A 116 4.53 -0.46 8.14
N LEU A 117 3.54 0.10 8.83
CA LEU A 117 2.92 -0.54 9.99
C LEU A 117 2.21 -1.84 9.63
N ARG A 118 1.58 -1.92 8.45
CA ARG A 118 0.94 -3.14 7.96
C ARG A 118 1.97 -4.21 7.60
N GLU A 119 3.09 -3.82 6.97
CA GLU A 119 4.18 -4.73 6.67
C GLU A 119 4.79 -5.32 7.95
N ASP A 120 5.12 -4.47 8.92
CA ASP A 120 5.61 -4.90 10.24
C ASP A 120 4.61 -5.84 10.96
N TYR A 121 3.31 -5.52 10.89
CA TYR A 121 2.28 -6.41 11.40
C TYR A 121 2.27 -7.76 10.69
N LEU A 122 2.36 -7.79 9.36
CA LEU A 122 2.35 -9.05 8.60
C LEU A 122 3.58 -9.91 8.92
N GLU A 123 4.75 -9.31 9.09
CA GLU A 123 5.97 -10.00 9.52
C GLU A 123 5.83 -10.60 10.93
N LYS A 124 5.29 -9.83 11.87
CA LYS A 124 5.13 -10.24 13.26
C LYS A 124 4.00 -11.24 13.47
N ALA A 125 2.86 -11.00 12.85
CA ALA A 125 1.65 -11.79 13.06
C ALA A 125 1.81 -13.21 12.55
N ASN A 126 2.72 -13.45 11.60
CA ASN A 126 3.10 -14.78 11.11
C ASN A 126 1.86 -15.68 10.98
N LEU A 127 0.82 -15.13 10.35
CA LEU A 127 -0.56 -15.67 10.37
C LEU A 127 -0.61 -17.12 9.87
N PHE A 128 0.36 -17.50 9.04
CA PHE A 128 0.49 -18.82 8.46
C PHE A 128 1.52 -19.71 9.15
N LYS A 129 2.20 -19.24 10.21
CA LYS A 129 3.26 -20.02 10.87
C LYS A 129 2.73 -21.34 11.39
N HIS A 130 1.57 -21.31 12.06
CA HIS A 130 0.93 -22.53 12.55
C HIS A 130 0.59 -23.48 11.39
N ASP A 131 -0.02 -22.98 10.32
CA ASP A 131 -0.42 -23.80 9.16
C ASP A 131 0.78 -24.38 8.42
N VAL A 132 1.87 -23.61 8.28
CA VAL A 132 3.13 -24.04 7.68
C VAL A 132 3.82 -25.09 8.54
N GLU A 133 3.86 -24.89 9.86
CA GLU A 133 4.42 -25.85 10.81
C GLU A 133 3.61 -27.15 10.85
N GLN A 134 2.28 -27.05 10.81
CA GLN A 134 1.39 -28.20 10.73
C GLN A 134 1.59 -28.99 9.43
N ALA A 135 1.62 -28.31 8.28
CA ALA A 135 1.85 -28.97 6.99
C ALA A 135 3.21 -29.70 6.94
N ARG A 136 4.26 -29.06 7.47
CA ARG A 136 5.60 -29.69 7.58
C ARG A 136 5.58 -30.91 8.51
N PHE A 137 4.83 -30.85 9.61
CA PHE A 137 4.67 -31.99 10.51
C PHE A 137 3.94 -33.15 9.84
N GLU A 138 2.86 -32.88 9.11
CA GLU A 138 2.11 -33.90 8.37
C GLU A 138 2.96 -34.57 7.28
N GLU A 139 3.80 -33.81 6.57
CA GLU A 139 4.76 -34.33 5.59
C GLU A 139 5.77 -35.28 6.24
N THR A 140 6.41 -34.85 7.33
CA THR A 140 7.37 -35.69 8.07
C THR A 140 6.73 -36.94 8.69
N TRP A 141 5.48 -36.84 9.15
CA TRP A 141 4.73 -37.99 9.67
C TRP A 141 4.43 -39.01 8.57
N ASN A 142 4.00 -38.56 7.39
CA ASN A 142 3.71 -39.43 6.25
C ASN A 142 4.98 -40.16 5.76
N ASP A 143 6.11 -39.47 5.67
CA ASP A 143 7.39 -40.08 5.30
C ASP A 143 7.83 -41.16 6.31
N HIS A 144 7.63 -40.90 7.60
CA HIS A 144 7.95 -41.87 8.65
C HIS A 144 7.06 -43.11 8.56
N GLN A 145 5.75 -42.93 8.36
CA GLN A 145 4.80 -44.02 8.22
C GLN A 145 5.15 -44.90 7.01
N GLN A 146 5.45 -44.29 5.87
CA GLN A 146 5.84 -45.01 4.65
C GLN A 146 7.12 -45.83 4.86
N THR A 147 8.07 -45.30 5.62
CA THR A 147 9.31 -46.01 5.97
C THR A 147 9.03 -47.23 6.85
N MET A 148 8.17 -47.11 7.87
CA MET A 148 7.78 -48.22 8.73
C MET A 148 7.02 -49.32 7.97
N ASP A 149 6.12 -48.92 7.08
CA ASP A 149 5.36 -49.86 6.23
C ASP A 149 6.29 -50.63 5.28
N MET A 150 7.37 -50.00 4.79
CA MET A 150 8.39 -50.69 3.99
C MET A 150 9.09 -51.79 4.80
N TYR A 151 9.44 -51.54 6.07
CA TYR A 151 10.12 -52.53 6.92
C TYR A 151 9.19 -53.64 7.43
N SER A 152 7.89 -53.39 7.58
CA SER A 152 6.92 -54.39 8.05
C SER A 152 6.62 -55.49 7.02
N ASN A 153 7.01 -55.33 5.76
CA ASN A 153 6.77 -56.29 4.68
C ASN A 153 7.94 -57.29 4.48
N TYR A 154 8.97 -57.22 5.32
CA TYR A 154 10.11 -58.15 5.36
C TYR A 154 10.04 -59.05 6.59
#